data_AF-A0A9E0HGE4-F1
#
_entry.id   AF-A0A9E0HGE4-F1
#
_cell.length_a   1.000
_cell.length_b   1.000
_cell.length_c   1.000
_cell.angle_alpha   90.00
_cell.angle_beta   90.00
_cell.angle_gamma   90.00
#
_symmetry.space_group_name_H-M   'P 1'
#
loop_
_entity.id
_entity.type
_entity.pdbx_description
1 polymer ?
#
loop_
_entity_poly.entity_id
_entity_poly.type
_entity_poly.pdbx_seq_one_letter_code
_entity_poly.pdbx_strand_id
1 'polypeptide(L)'
;MTRAVAAAALALAVALTATSPRPAWARSQTTVTYPAERVFAAAIRFVRIDLDAKILDRDADAGFVVFEYVDDGKPYRSALEVVATDKGVSIILDIADRPDYLEQVLLDRLRRRLRDDLGDEPRPTPPAKPAPAKPETPAPAPAPPAP
;
A
#
# COMPACT_ATOMS: atom_id res chain seq x y z
N MET A 1 -53.73 -0.49 -15.13
CA MET A 1 -53.07 0.10 -13.94
C MET A 1 -52.19 -0.90 -13.18
N THR A 2 -52.54 -2.18 -13.08
CA THR A 2 -51.80 -3.23 -12.33
C THR A 2 -50.38 -3.52 -12.81
N ARG A 3 -50.09 -3.41 -14.11
CA ARG A 3 -48.72 -3.66 -14.65
C ARG A 3 -47.71 -2.54 -14.35
N ALA A 4 -48.16 -1.29 -14.24
CA ALA A 4 -47.30 -0.14 -13.96
C ALA A 4 -46.84 -0.13 -12.49
N VAL A 5 -47.71 -0.56 -11.57
CA VAL A 5 -47.38 -0.69 -10.14
C VAL A 5 -46.38 -1.82 -9.91
N ALA A 6 -46.52 -2.94 -10.62
CA ALA A 6 -45.57 -4.05 -10.54
C ALA A 6 -44.17 -3.68 -11.07
N ALA A 7 -44.10 -2.90 -12.17
CA ALA A 7 -42.83 -2.42 -12.71
C ALA A 7 -42.13 -1.42 -11.77
N ALA A 8 -42.90 -0.51 -11.14
CA ALA A 8 -42.36 0.44 -10.18
C ALA A 8 -41.84 -0.23 -8.90
N ALA A 9 -42.54 -1.25 -8.39
CA ALA A 9 -42.10 -2.02 -7.22
C ALA A 9 -40.81 -2.82 -7.50
N LEU A 10 -40.68 -3.39 -8.70
CA LEU A 10 -39.48 -4.12 -9.11
C LEU A 10 -38.26 -3.20 -9.31
N ALA A 11 -38.47 -2.01 -9.90
CA ALA A 11 -37.41 -1.02 -10.06
C ALA A 11 -36.90 -0.50 -8.70
N LEU A 12 -37.80 -0.31 -7.73
CA LEU A 12 -37.43 0.10 -6.37
C LEU A 12 -36.63 -0.99 -5.64
N ALA A 13 -37.05 -2.26 -5.77
CA ALA A 13 -36.34 -3.40 -5.17
C ALA A 13 -34.92 -3.58 -5.74
N VAL A 14 -34.72 -3.40 -7.05
CA VAL A 14 -33.39 -3.45 -7.67
C VAL A 14 -32.52 -2.28 -7.20
N ALA A 15 -33.07 -1.06 -7.14
CA ALA A 15 -32.35 0.10 -6.65
C ALA A 15 -31.88 -0.05 -5.19
N LEU A 16 -32.70 -0.66 -4.33
CA LEU A 16 -32.36 -0.95 -2.92
C LEU A 16 -31.22 -1.97 -2.77
N THR A 17 -31.07 -2.93 -3.70
CA THR A 17 -29.96 -3.89 -3.66
C THR A 17 -28.63 -3.30 -4.16
N ALA A 18 -28.68 -2.31 -5.06
CA ALA A 18 -27.49 -1.71 -5.67
C ALA A 18 -26.74 -0.73 -4.75
N THR A 19 -27.38 -0.24 -3.69
CA THR A 19 -26.81 0.69 -2.70
C THR A 19 -26.29 0.00 -1.44
N SER A 20 -26.29 -1.32 -1.40
CA SER A 20 -25.74 -2.07 -0.26
C SER A 20 -24.25 -1.73 -0.10
N PRO A 21 -23.79 -1.27 1.08
CA PRO A 21 -22.37 -1.05 1.32
C PRO A 21 -21.65 -2.38 1.10
N ARG A 22 -20.77 -2.43 0.10
CA ARG A 22 -19.86 -3.55 -0.05
C ARG A 22 -18.84 -3.44 1.08
N PRO A 23 -18.54 -4.52 1.82
CA PRO A 23 -17.40 -4.51 2.71
C PRO A 23 -16.16 -4.22 1.86
N ALA A 24 -15.57 -3.04 2.06
CA ALA A 24 -14.26 -2.75 1.52
C ALA A 24 -13.27 -3.48 2.41
N TRP A 25 -12.83 -4.65 1.95
CA TRP A 25 -11.75 -5.39 2.60
C TRP A 25 -10.46 -4.62 2.37
N ALA A 26 -10.17 -3.68 3.28
CA ALA A 26 -8.94 -2.93 3.26
C ALA A 26 -7.87 -3.79 3.90
N ARG A 27 -6.80 -4.11 3.16
CA ARG A 27 -5.65 -4.79 3.75
C ARG A 27 -5.06 -3.91 4.86
N SER A 28 -4.60 -4.53 5.94
CA SER A 28 -3.88 -3.80 6.97
C SER A 28 -2.54 -3.32 6.43
N GLN A 29 -2.36 -2.00 6.37
CA GLN A 29 -1.15 -1.40 5.83
C GLN A 29 -0.78 -0.09 6.53
N THR A 30 0.51 0.24 6.49
CA THR A 30 1.03 1.56 6.89
C THR A 30 2.05 2.04 5.86
N THR A 31 2.16 3.35 5.68
CA THR A 31 3.14 3.96 4.77
C THR A 31 4.21 4.72 5.55
N VAL A 32 5.47 4.49 5.18
CA VAL A 32 6.66 5.15 5.75
C VAL A 32 7.54 5.72 4.63
N THR A 33 8.43 6.67 4.95
CA THR A 33 9.31 7.30 3.95
C THR A 33 10.77 6.83 3.98
N TYR A 34 11.08 5.79 4.75
CA TYR A 34 12.40 5.16 4.72
C TYR A 34 12.65 4.41 3.39
N PRO A 35 13.91 4.19 2.98
CA PRO A 35 14.24 3.36 1.81
C PRO A 35 13.72 1.92 1.96
N ALA A 36 13.20 1.34 0.88
CA ALA A 36 12.54 0.02 0.89
C ALA A 36 13.46 -1.08 1.41
N GLU A 37 14.75 -1.04 1.07
CA GLU A 37 15.75 -2.02 1.49
C GLU A 37 15.96 -1.97 3.01
N ARG A 38 15.91 -0.77 3.59
CA ARG A 38 16.03 -0.57 5.05
C ARG A 38 14.77 -1.04 5.76
N VAL A 39 13.60 -0.77 5.18
CA VAL A 39 12.32 -1.27 5.70
C VAL A 39 12.28 -2.79 5.68
N PHE A 40 12.69 -3.42 4.58
CA PHE A 40 12.72 -4.87 4.44
C PHE A 40 13.66 -5.55 5.45
N ALA A 41 14.88 -5.01 5.62
CA ALA A 41 15.82 -5.50 6.62
C ALA A 41 15.26 -5.39 8.05
N ALA A 42 14.62 -4.27 8.38
CA ALA A 42 13.96 -4.07 9.67
C ALA A 42 12.75 -4.99 9.86
N ALA A 43 11.97 -5.26 8.81
CA ALA A 43 10.84 -6.18 8.86
C ALA A 43 11.29 -7.62 9.16
N ILE A 44 12.37 -8.10 8.53
CA ILE A 44 12.96 -9.42 8.85
C ILE A 44 13.35 -9.49 10.32
N ARG A 45 14.04 -8.45 10.82
CA ARG A 45 14.45 -8.39 12.23
C ARG A 45 13.23 -8.38 13.15
N PHE A 46 12.24 -7.55 12.85
CA PHE A 46 11.01 -7.45 13.62
C PHE A 46 10.30 -8.80 13.73
N VAL A 47 10.10 -9.49 12.60
CA VAL A 47 9.50 -10.83 12.59
C VAL A 47 10.32 -11.82 13.41
N ARG A 48 11.64 -11.90 13.18
CA ARG A 48 12.47 -12.92 13.82
C ARG A 48 12.78 -12.65 15.30
N ILE A 49 12.91 -11.39 15.69
CA ILE A 49 13.45 -10.99 17.00
C ILE A 49 12.35 -10.39 17.87
N ASP A 50 11.61 -9.41 17.35
CA ASP A 50 10.61 -8.69 18.14
C ASP A 50 9.28 -9.46 18.27
N LEU A 51 8.96 -10.32 17.29
CA LEU A 51 7.81 -11.24 17.35
C LEU A 51 8.21 -12.66 17.74
N ASP A 52 9.51 -12.99 17.77
CA ASP A 52 10.02 -14.35 17.93
C ASP A 52 9.36 -15.37 16.98
N ALA A 53 9.01 -14.90 15.78
CA ALA A 53 8.27 -15.67 14.80
C ALA A 53 9.21 -16.43 13.86
N LYS A 54 8.77 -17.64 13.46
CA LYS A 54 9.50 -18.46 12.50
C LYS A 54 9.25 -17.96 11.09
N ILE A 55 10.31 -17.50 10.42
CA ILE A 55 10.28 -17.18 8.99
C ILE A 55 10.24 -18.49 8.19
N LEU A 56 9.26 -18.60 7.30
CA LEU A 56 9.07 -19.73 6.40
C LEU A 56 9.73 -19.48 5.05
N ASP A 57 9.57 -18.27 4.51
CA ASP A 57 10.12 -17.86 3.22
C ASP A 57 10.33 -16.34 3.20
N ARG A 58 11.24 -15.87 2.35
CA ARG A 58 11.46 -14.43 2.13
C ARG A 58 12.16 -14.20 0.80
N ASP A 59 11.79 -13.11 0.15
CA ASP A 59 12.45 -12.63 -1.05
C ASP A 59 12.52 -11.11 -0.98
N ALA A 60 13.74 -10.57 -0.98
CA ALA A 60 13.98 -9.13 -0.90
C ALA A 60 13.65 -8.42 -2.21
N ASP A 61 13.85 -9.09 -3.35
CA ASP A 61 13.62 -8.52 -4.67
C ASP A 61 12.12 -8.47 -4.96
N ALA A 62 11.37 -9.49 -4.52
CA ALA A 62 9.91 -9.50 -4.57
C ALA A 62 9.24 -8.73 -3.41
N GLY A 63 10.00 -8.40 -2.36
CA GLY A 63 9.55 -7.56 -1.25
C GLY A 63 8.59 -8.26 -0.28
N PHE A 64 8.75 -9.55 0.01
CA PHE A 64 7.88 -10.25 0.97
C PHE A 64 8.63 -11.10 2.01
N VAL A 65 7.95 -11.35 3.13
CA VAL A 65 8.34 -12.30 4.19
C VAL A 65 7.11 -13.12 4.57
N VAL A 66 7.18 -14.44 4.43
CA VAL A 66 6.15 -15.38 4.93
C VAL A 66 6.65 -15.98 6.24
N PHE A 67 5.79 -16.02 7.26
CA PHE A 67 6.16 -16.48 8.61
C PHE A 67 4.98 -17.10 9.36
N GLU A 68 5.27 -17.70 10.51
CA GLU A 68 4.28 -18.21 11.47
C GLU A 68 4.17 -17.24 12.65
N TYR A 69 3.07 -16.50 12.74
CA TYR A 69 2.74 -15.70 13.91
C TYR A 69 2.11 -16.58 14.98
N VAL A 70 2.59 -16.52 16.22
CA VAL A 70 2.04 -17.30 17.33
C VAL A 70 1.07 -16.43 18.13
N ASP A 71 -0.19 -16.84 18.17
CA ASP A 71 -1.26 -16.21 18.94
C ASP A 71 -1.97 -17.29 19.77
N ASP A 72 -2.11 -17.08 21.08
CA ASP A 72 -2.64 -18.06 22.02
C ASP A 72 -2.01 -19.48 21.88
N GLY A 73 -0.70 -19.52 21.61
CA GLY A 73 0.08 -20.75 21.43
C GLY A 73 -0.19 -21.50 20.12
N LYS A 74 -0.96 -20.93 19.19
CA LYS A 74 -1.24 -21.50 17.87
C LYS A 74 -0.49 -20.73 16.78
N PRO A 75 0.15 -21.43 15.82
CA PRO A 75 0.78 -20.77 14.68
C PRO A 75 -0.26 -20.41 13.61
N TYR A 76 -0.18 -19.19 13.11
CA TYR A 76 -0.97 -18.67 11.99
C TYR A 76 -0.04 -18.28 10.86
N ARG A 77 -0.33 -18.79 9.66
CA ARG A 77 0.44 -18.42 8.47
C ARG A 77 0.19 -16.94 8.17
N SER A 78 1.28 -16.20 8.05
CA SER A 78 1.27 -14.75 7.93
C SER A 78 2.19 -14.29 6.81
N ALA A 79 1.88 -13.15 6.21
CA ALA A 79 2.70 -12.52 5.18
C ALA A 79 2.88 -11.03 5.49
N LEU A 80 4.11 -10.55 5.30
CA LEU A 80 4.45 -9.13 5.32
C LEU A 80 5.03 -8.75 3.98
N GLU A 81 4.46 -7.74 3.34
CA GLU A 81 4.91 -7.20 2.06
C GLU A 81 5.45 -5.78 2.24
N VAL A 82 6.50 -5.45 1.50
CA VAL A 82 7.16 -4.15 1.45
C VAL A 82 7.12 -3.68 0.00
N VAL A 83 6.28 -2.69 -0.28
CA VAL A 83 6.00 -2.23 -1.65
C VAL A 83 6.39 -0.76 -1.78
N ALA A 84 7.29 -0.45 -2.72
CA ALA A 84 7.60 0.92 -3.06
C ALA A 84 6.43 1.57 -3.85
N THR A 85 6.09 2.79 -3.47
CA THR A 85 5.00 3.58 -4.06
C THR A 85 5.46 5.01 -4.30
N ASP A 86 4.65 5.81 -5.00
CA ASP A 86 4.85 7.25 -5.18
C ASP A 86 4.86 8.03 -3.86
N LYS A 87 4.22 7.50 -2.82
CA LYS A 87 4.07 8.13 -1.49
C LYS A 87 5.10 7.64 -0.47
N GLY A 88 6.01 6.75 -0.85
CA GLY A 88 6.96 6.09 0.04
C GLY A 88 6.83 4.57 -0.02
N VAL A 89 7.10 3.90 1.09
CA VAL A 89 7.07 2.43 1.19
C VAL A 89 5.81 2.02 1.96
N SER A 90 4.95 1.26 1.29
CA SER A 90 3.78 0.63 1.90
C SER A 90 4.18 -0.71 2.50
N ILE A 91 3.90 -0.90 3.78
CA ILE A 91 4.08 -2.15 4.50
C ILE A 91 2.70 -2.74 4.70
N ILE A 92 2.47 -3.94 4.19
CA ILE A 92 1.19 -4.66 4.28
C ILE A 92 1.42 -5.88 5.15
N LEU A 93 0.48 -6.17 6.06
CA LEU A 93 0.53 -7.34 6.93
C LEU A 93 -0.80 -8.10 6.78
N ASP A 94 -0.69 -9.40 6.62
CA ASP A 94 -1.80 -10.35 6.60
C ASP A 94 -1.51 -11.48 7.58
N ILE A 95 -2.46 -11.76 8.49
CA ILE A 95 -2.39 -12.88 9.41
C ILE A 95 -3.66 -13.71 9.26
N ALA A 96 -3.52 -14.92 8.71
CA ALA A 96 -4.65 -15.79 8.43
C ALA A 96 -5.52 -16.04 9.68
N ASP A 97 -6.84 -15.96 9.49
CA ASP A 97 -7.84 -16.20 10.54
C ASP A 97 -7.68 -15.31 11.79
N ARG A 98 -7.05 -14.14 11.65
CA ARG A 98 -6.96 -13.11 12.69
C ARG A 98 -7.70 -11.83 12.24
N PRO A 99 -8.19 -11.03 13.20
CA PRO A 99 -8.83 -9.75 12.92
C PRO A 99 -7.82 -8.65 12.61
N ASP A 100 -8.19 -7.72 11.73
CA ASP A 100 -7.37 -6.61 11.26
C ASP A 100 -6.78 -5.75 12.39
N TYR A 101 -7.46 -5.61 13.54
CA TYR A 101 -6.94 -4.81 14.66
C TYR A 101 -5.58 -5.34 15.16
N LEU A 102 -5.38 -6.66 15.11
CA LEU A 102 -4.13 -7.28 15.54
C LEU A 102 -3.00 -6.89 14.57
N GLU A 103 -3.30 -6.92 13.27
CA GLU A 103 -2.36 -6.52 12.23
C GLU A 103 -1.99 -5.04 12.37
N GLN A 104 -2.97 -4.17 12.66
CA GLN A 104 -2.71 -2.75 12.93
C GLN A 104 -1.77 -2.54 14.12
N VAL A 105 -1.99 -3.25 15.23
CA VAL A 105 -1.09 -3.20 16.41
C VAL A 105 0.34 -3.61 16.05
N LEU A 106 0.50 -4.64 15.23
CA LEU A 106 1.82 -5.11 14.80
C LEU A 106 2.49 -4.14 13.82
N LEU A 107 1.73 -3.54 12.90
CA LEU A 107 2.21 -2.49 12.01
C LEU A 107 2.67 -1.25 12.78
N ASP A 108 1.94 -0.84 13.82
CA ASP A 108 2.34 0.26 14.69
C ASP A 108 3.63 -0.05 15.46
N ARG A 109 3.77 -1.28 15.97
CA ARG A 109 5.00 -1.76 16.62
C ARG A 109 6.17 -1.75 15.64
N LEU A 110 5.98 -2.21 14.41
CA LEU A 110 7.02 -2.17 13.37
C LEU A 110 7.38 -0.73 12.99
N ARG A 111 6.40 0.18 12.87
CA ARG A 111 6.67 1.60 12.60
C ARG A 111 7.50 2.24 13.71
N ARG A 112 7.20 1.91 14.96
CA ARG A 112 8.01 2.35 16.10
C ARG A 112 9.42 1.78 16.03
N ARG A 113 9.56 0.49 15.73
CA ARG A 113 10.86 -0.17 15.53
C ARG A 113 11.70 0.51 14.45
N LEU A 114 11.08 0.83 13.31
CA LEU A 114 11.74 1.57 12.23
C LEU A 114 12.25 2.92 12.71
N ARG A 115 11.48 3.66 13.51
CA ARG A 115 11.93 4.93 14.09
C ARG A 115 13.07 4.75 15.08
N ASP A 116 12.99 3.74 15.94
CA ASP A 116 14.03 3.43 16.92
C ASP A 116 15.36 3.05 16.23
N ASP A 117 15.29 2.32 15.10
CA ASP A 117 16.47 1.81 14.39
C ASP A 117 17.03 2.79 13.34
N LEU A 118 16.17 3.60 12.70
CA LEU A 118 16.52 4.46 11.56
C LEU A 118 16.43 5.96 11.85
N GLY A 119 15.93 6.34 13.03
CA GLY A 119 15.63 7.72 13.37
C GLY A 119 14.30 8.20 12.80
N ASP A 120 14.07 9.52 12.80
CA ASP A 120 12.84 10.08 12.25
C ASP A 120 12.72 9.85 10.73
N GLU A 121 11.47 9.72 10.27
CA GLU A 121 11.15 9.53 8.86
C GLU A 121 11.71 10.69 8.02
N PRO A 122 12.43 10.40 6.92
CA PRO A 122 12.87 11.44 5.99
C PRO A 122 11.67 12.28 5.55
N ARG A 123 11.83 13.62 5.57
CA ARG A 123 10.78 14.50 5.08
C ARG A 123 10.48 14.14 3.61
N PRO A 124 9.20 13.98 3.23
CA PRO A 124 8.85 13.75 1.84
C PRO A 124 9.49 14.83 0.97
N THR A 125 10.24 14.43 -0.06
CA THR A 125 10.79 15.39 -1.02
C THR A 125 9.60 16.06 -1.71
N PRO A 126 9.49 17.40 -1.70
CA PRO A 126 8.41 18.07 -2.42
C PRO A 126 8.47 17.64 -3.90
N PRO A 127 7.32 17.40 -4.55
CA PRO A 127 7.29 17.04 -5.96
C PRO A 127 8.05 18.12 -6.76
N ALA A 128 8.96 17.69 -7.63
CA ALA A 128 9.71 18.61 -8.47
C ALA A 128 8.73 19.49 -9.25
N LYS A 129 8.87 20.82 -9.13
CA LYS A 129 8.08 21.74 -9.95
C LYS A 129 8.30 21.38 -11.43
N PRO A 130 7.25 21.33 -12.26
CA PRO A 130 7.41 21.13 -13.69
C PRO A 130 8.42 22.14 -14.24
N ALA A 131 9.45 21.66 -14.93
CA ALA A 131 10.42 22.54 -15.56
C ALA A 131 9.69 23.47 -16.54
N PRO A 132 9.97 24.78 -16.55
CA PRO A 132 9.38 25.68 -17.52
C PRO A 132 9.72 25.21 -18.93
N ALA A 133 8.70 25.13 -19.80
CA ALA A 133 8.87 24.72 -21.18
C ALA A 133 9.94 25.58 -21.85
N LYS A 134 10.95 24.91 -22.43
CA LYS A 134 11.99 25.57 -23.23
C LYS A 134 11.29 26.31 -24.39
N PRO A 135 11.57 27.60 -24.63
CA PRO A 135 11.05 28.28 -25.81
C PRO A 135 11.55 27.57 -27.07
N GLU A 136 10.64 27.11 -27.92
CA GLU A 136 10.99 26.62 -29.24
C GLU A 136 11.56 27.79 -30.05
N THR A 137 12.82 27.65 -30.48
CA THR A 137 13.46 28.58 -31.41
C THR A 137 12.66 28.59 -32.72
N PRO A 138 12.20 29.74 -33.23
CA PRO A 138 11.51 29.79 -34.52
C PRO A 138 12.46 29.32 -35.63
N ALA A 139 11.97 28.43 -36.50
CA ALA A 139 12.72 27.98 -37.68
C ALA A 139 13.12 29.18 -38.57
N PRO A 140 14.31 29.17 -39.18
CA PRO A 140 14.74 30.26 -40.04
C PRO A 140 13.86 30.36 -41.29
N ALA A 141 13.47 31.59 -41.63
CA ALA A 141 12.65 31.87 -42.81
C ALA A 141 13.35 31.43 -44.11
N PRO A 142 12.60 30.96 -45.12
CA PRO A 142 13.18 30.56 -46.39
C PRO A 142 13.84 31.74 -47.11
N ALA A 143 14.99 31.48 -47.73
CA ALA A 143 15.77 32.47 -48.46
C ALA A 143 15.01 33.01 -49.68
N PRO A 144 15.18 34.31 -50.03
CA PRO A 144 14.56 34.89 -51.21
C PRO A 144 15.15 34.27 -52.49
N PRO A 145 14.36 34.21 -53.59
CA PRO A 145 14.81 33.67 -54.85
C PRO A 145 15.92 34.54 -55.48
N ALA A 146 16.89 33.86 -56.09
CA ALA A 146 18.03 34.45 -56.79
C ALA A 146 17.60 35.25 -58.05
N PRO A 147 18.39 36.25 -58.48
CA PRO A 147 18.02 37.20 -59.53
C PRO A 147 17.87 36.58 -60.92
#